data_AF-M8CBE0-F1
#
_entry.id   AF-M8CBE0-F1
#
_cell.length_a   1.000
_cell.length_b   1.000
_cell.length_c   1.000
_cell.angle_alpha   90.00
_cell.angle_beta   90.00
_cell.angle_gamma   90.00
#
_symmetry.space_group_name_H-M   'P 1'
#
loop_
_entity.id
_entity.type
_entity.pdbx_description
1 polymer ?
#
loop_
_entity_poly.entity_id
_entity_poly.type
_entity_poly.pdbx_seq_one_letter_code
_entity_poly.pdbx_strand_id
1 'polypeptide(L)'
;MALLPRRFLFGVCAVALAIGLANAVHGEAAPVVVGLARCSDCTRKNMNAEAAFKGLQVAVKCKNGKGEYESKSVGPVDKSGAFSVPLDASSGTAAS
;
A
#
# COMPACT_ATOMS: atom_id res chain seq x y z
N MET A 1 28.02 26.72 -41.05
CA MET A 1 26.75 26.03 -40.74
C MET A 1 27.03 24.80 -39.86
N ALA A 2 27.41 24.99 -38.60
CA ALA A 2 27.83 23.90 -37.69
C ALA A 2 26.98 23.83 -36.40
N LEU A 3 25.78 24.40 -36.44
CA LEU A 3 24.86 24.47 -35.29
C LEU A 3 23.91 23.26 -35.21
N LEU A 4 23.77 22.48 -36.30
CA LEU A 4 22.88 21.32 -36.36
C LEU A 4 23.33 20.11 -35.50
N PRO A 5 24.60 19.65 -35.51
CA PRO A 5 24.95 18.40 -34.84
C PRO A 5 24.89 18.54 -33.31
N ARG A 6 25.21 19.74 -32.80
CA ARG A 6 25.25 20.01 -31.35
C ARG A 6 23.84 20.08 -30.75
N ARG A 7 22.86 20.65 -31.47
CA ARG A 7 21.45 20.67 -31.01
C ARG A 7 20.81 19.29 -31.07
N PHE A 8 21.19 18.46 -32.04
CA PHE A 8 20.72 17.08 -32.13
C PHE A 8 21.25 16.23 -30.97
N LEU A 9 22.54 16.37 -30.63
CA LEU A 9 23.15 15.73 -29.46
C LEU A 9 22.49 16.13 -28.14
N PHE A 10 22.20 17.43 -27.95
CA PHE A 10 21.47 17.89 -26.76
C PHE A 10 20.03 17.39 -26.71
N GLY A 11 19.35 17.29 -27.86
CA GLY A 11 18.01 16.71 -27.95
C GLY A 11 17.98 15.22 -27.59
N VAL A 12 18.90 14.44 -28.15
CA VAL A 12 19.03 13.00 -27.84
C VAL A 12 19.37 12.77 -26.37
N CYS A 13 20.29 13.56 -25.80
CA CYS A 13 20.67 13.44 -24.40
C CYS A 13 19.51 13.82 -23.45
N ALA A 14 18.75 14.87 -23.77
CA ALA A 14 17.57 15.26 -23.00
C ALA A 14 16.47 14.18 -23.03
N VAL A 15 16.24 13.55 -24.19
CA VAL A 15 15.30 12.43 -24.32
C VAL A 15 15.78 11.20 -23.54
N ALA A 16 17.08 10.87 -23.63
CA ALA A 16 17.65 9.75 -22.88
C ALA A 16 17.57 9.96 -21.34
N LEU A 17 17.85 11.17 -20.87
CA LEU A 17 17.71 11.54 -19.46
C LEU A 17 16.25 11.50 -18.99
N ALA A 18 15.30 11.97 -19.81
CA ALA A 18 13.87 11.91 -19.49
C ALA A 18 13.36 10.46 -19.37
N ILE A 19 13.80 9.57 -20.26
CA ILE A 19 13.46 8.13 -20.20
C ILE A 19 14.12 7.45 -18.99
N GLY A 20 15.38 7.79 -18.68
CA GLY A 20 16.08 7.25 -17.51
C GLY A 20 15.43 7.63 -16.18
N LEU A 21 14.98 8.88 -16.04
CA LEU A 21 14.30 9.38 -14.85
C LEU A 21 12.91 8.78 -14.66
N ALA A 22 12.18 8.48 -15.75
CA ALA A 22 10.86 7.87 -15.67
C ALA A 22 10.89 6.46 -15.05
N ASN A 23 11.97 5.69 -15.26
CA ASN A 23 12.10 4.32 -14.73
C ASN A 23 12.54 4.27 -13.26
N ALA A 24 13.08 5.35 -12.70
CA ALA A 24 13.52 5.41 -11.31
C ALA A 24 12.38 5.71 -10.31
N VAL A 25 11.18 6.02 -10.80
CA VAL A 25 9.99 6.37 -10.00
C VAL A 25 8.97 5.22 -10.01
N HIS A 26 9.43 3.98 -10.04
CA HIS A 26 8.60 2.84 -9.63
C HIS A 26 9.15 2.30 -8.32
N GLY A 27 8.99 3.11 -7.27
CA GLY A 27 8.97 2.56 -5.92
C GLY A 27 7.67 1.79 -5.79
N GLU A 28 7.73 0.46 -5.89
CA GLU A 28 6.58 -0.41 -5.61
C GLU A 28 6.16 -0.19 -4.15
N ALA A 29 5.25 0.77 -3.95
CA ALA A 29 4.66 1.02 -2.65
C ALA A 29 3.81 -0.20 -2.30
N ALA A 30 4.14 -0.84 -1.18
CA ALA A 30 3.44 -2.03 -0.75
C ALA A 30 1.94 -1.72 -0.53
N PRO A 31 1.02 -2.57 -0.99
CA PRO A 31 -0.41 -2.28 -0.93
C PRO A 31 -0.87 -2.12 0.52
N VAL A 32 -1.78 -1.18 0.76
CA VAL A 32 -2.29 -0.87 2.10
C VAL A 32 -3.78 -1.17 2.16
N VAL A 33 -4.20 -1.96 3.15
CA VAL A 33 -5.62 -2.22 3.42
C VAL A 33 -6.13 -1.19 4.40
N VAL A 34 -7.07 -0.37 3.96
CA VAL A 34 -7.74 0.64 4.79
C VAL A 34 -9.19 0.28 5.03
N GLY A 35 -9.72 0.59 6.21
CA GLY A 35 -11.13 0.34 6.51
C GLY A 35 -11.57 0.96 7.82
N LEU A 36 -12.85 0.76 8.15
CA LEU A 36 -13.49 1.36 9.31
C LEU A 36 -14.38 0.35 10.02
N ALA A 37 -14.03 0.01 11.26
CA ALA A 37 -14.80 -0.80 12.17
C ALA A 37 -15.95 0.03 12.76
N ARG A 38 -17.14 -0.58 12.86
CA ARG A 38 -18.32 0.05 13.47
C ARG A 38 -18.80 -0.77 14.65
N CYS A 39 -19.23 -0.09 15.70
CA CYS A 39 -19.94 -0.68 16.82
C CYS A 39 -21.44 -0.41 16.66
N SER A 40 -22.22 -1.42 16.27
CA SER A 40 -23.65 -1.26 15.95
C SER A 40 -24.52 -0.85 17.14
N ASP A 41 -24.13 -1.23 18.36
CA ASP A 41 -24.95 -1.01 19.56
C ASP A 41 -24.40 0.06 20.53
N CYS A 42 -23.23 0.65 20.25
CA CYS A 42 -22.60 1.59 21.18
C CYS A 42 -23.50 2.79 21.48
N THR A 43 -24.13 3.40 20.46
CA THR A 43 -25.06 4.52 20.64
C THR A 43 -26.29 4.12 21.46
N ARG A 44 -26.90 2.97 21.15
CA ARG A 44 -28.12 2.49 21.82
C ARG A 44 -27.88 2.12 23.29
N LYS A 45 -26.66 1.68 23.61
CA LYS A 45 -26.24 1.29 24.97
C LYS A 45 -25.50 2.39 25.73
N ASN A 46 -25.43 3.61 25.19
CA ASN A 46 -24.67 4.73 25.77
C ASN A 46 -23.20 4.34 26.07
N MET A 47 -22.63 3.44 25.27
CA MET A 47 -21.24 3.01 25.40
C MET A 47 -20.34 3.95 24.60
N ASN A 48 -19.17 4.26 25.17
CA ASN A 48 -18.12 4.95 24.42
C ASN A 48 -17.57 4.01 23.33
N ALA A 49 -17.78 4.37 22.06
CA ALA A 49 -17.27 3.59 20.92
C ALA A 49 -15.73 3.51 20.89
N GLU A 50 -15.03 4.55 21.34
CA GLU A 50 -13.55 4.54 21.45
C GLU A 50 -13.08 3.46 22.42
N ALA A 51 -13.82 3.25 23.52
CA ALA A 51 -13.53 2.18 24.47
C ALA A 51 -13.83 0.80 23.89
N ALA A 52 -14.84 0.68 23.02
CA ALA A 52 -15.18 -0.57 22.36
C ALA A 52 -14.10 -1.01 21.34
N PHE A 53 -13.39 -0.06 20.73
CA PHE A 53 -12.30 -0.37 19.80
C PHE A 53 -10.95 -0.60 20.47
N LYS A 54 -10.81 -0.29 21.76
CA LYS A 54 -9.54 -0.42 22.49
C LYS A 54 -9.04 -1.87 22.48
N GLY A 55 -7.86 -2.07 21.89
CA GLY A 55 -7.19 -3.37 21.84
C GLY A 55 -7.68 -4.30 20.71
N LEU A 56 -8.62 -3.87 19.87
CA LEU A 56 -9.00 -4.61 18.68
C LEU A 56 -7.88 -4.59 17.63
N GLN A 57 -7.75 -5.70 16.91
CA GLN A 57 -6.83 -5.87 15.80
C GLN A 57 -7.57 -6.39 14.58
N VAL A 58 -7.09 -6.00 13.40
CA VAL A 58 -7.52 -6.54 12.11
C VAL A 58 -6.39 -7.39 11.57
N ALA A 59 -6.71 -8.62 11.18
CA ALA A 59 -5.79 -9.51 10.49
C ALA A 59 -6.21 -9.62 9.02
N VAL A 60 -5.28 -9.37 8.11
CA VAL A 60 -5.47 -9.60 6.68
C VAL A 60 -4.96 -10.99 6.34
N LYS A 61 -5.86 -11.84 5.84
CA LYS A 61 -5.53 -13.20 5.39
C LYS A 61 -5.67 -13.33 3.88
N CYS A 62 -4.66 -13.91 3.24
CA CYS A 62 -4.68 -14.17 1.81
C CYS A 62 -4.65 -15.68 1.56
N LYS A 63 -5.34 -16.11 0.50
CA LYS A 63 -5.33 -17.52 0.06
C LYS A 63 -4.00 -17.81 -0.63
N ASN A 64 -3.30 -18.86 -0.19
CA ASN A 64 -2.06 -19.32 -0.81
C ASN A 64 -2.33 -20.20 -2.04
N GLY A 65 -1.27 -20.60 -2.76
CA GLY A 65 -1.40 -21.48 -3.94
C GLY A 65 -1.99 -22.87 -3.65
N LYS A 66 -1.99 -23.31 -2.39
CA LYS A 66 -2.62 -24.55 -1.91
C LYS A 66 -4.09 -24.36 -1.52
N GLY A 67 -4.58 -23.12 -1.57
CA GLY A 67 -5.94 -22.75 -1.25
C GLY A 67 -6.23 -22.47 0.22
N GLU A 68 -5.21 -22.42 1.06
CA GLU A 68 -5.33 -22.17 2.50
C GLU A 68 -5.18 -20.67 2.80
N TYR A 69 -5.87 -20.17 3.82
CA TYR A 69 -5.76 -18.77 4.22
C TYR A 69 -4.64 -18.57 5.26
N GLU A 70 -3.65 -17.77 4.90
CA GLU A 70 -2.54 -17.41 5.78
C GLU A 70 -2.61 -15.93 6.16
N SER A 71 -2.30 -15.61 7.42
CA SER A 71 -2.21 -14.23 7.89
C SER A 71 -0.99 -13.56 7.29
N LYS A 72 -1.20 -12.52 6.49
CA LYS A 72 -0.12 -11.73 5.89
C LYS A 72 0.27 -10.56 6.77
N SER A 73 -0.72 -9.88 7.35
CA SER A 73 -0.45 -8.72 8.20
C SER A 73 -1.51 -8.57 9.29
N VAL A 74 -1.13 -7.94 10.39
CA VAL A 74 -2.02 -7.62 11.51
C VAL A 74 -1.77 -6.17 11.90
N GLY A 75 -2.84 -5.40 12.10
CA GLY A 75 -2.73 -4.02 12.54
C GLY A 75 -3.83 -3.61 13.53
N PRO A 76 -3.57 -2.55 14.30
CA PRO A 76 -4.51 -2.08 15.30
C PRO A 76 -5.71 -1.38 14.65
N VAL A 77 -6.83 -1.40 15.36
CA VAL A 77 -7.95 -0.48 15.12
C VAL A 77 -7.76 0.73 16.02
N ASP A 78 -7.82 1.92 15.45
CA ASP A 78 -7.73 3.15 16.24
C ASP A 78 -9.04 3.48 16.96
N LYS A 79 -9.01 4.51 17.80
CA LYS A 79 -10.15 4.95 18.60
C LYS A 79 -11.39 5.36 17.78
N SER A 80 -11.22 5.76 16.52
CA SER A 80 -12.32 6.10 15.62
C SER A 80 -12.90 4.88 14.90
N GLY A 81 -12.26 3.71 15.06
CA GLY A 81 -12.58 2.50 14.32
C GLY A 81 -11.79 2.37 13.02
N ALA A 82 -10.98 3.36 12.62
CA ALA A 82 -10.21 3.29 11.39
C ALA A 82 -8.99 2.37 11.56
N PHE A 83 -8.58 1.74 10.47
CA PHE A 83 -7.36 0.95 10.40
C PHE A 83 -6.68 1.11 9.05
N SER A 84 -5.35 0.97 9.06
CA SER A 84 -4.49 1.00 7.88
C SER A 84 -3.41 -0.06 8.07
N VAL A 85 -3.50 -1.15 7.30
CA VAL A 85 -2.64 -2.32 7.43
C VAL A 85 -1.79 -2.47 6.16
N PRO A 86 -0.50 -2.12 6.20
CA PRO A 86 0.41 -2.39 5.09
C PRO A 86 0.55 -3.89 4.88
N LEU A 87 0.50 -4.33 3.64
CA LEU A 87 0.84 -5.68 3.23
C LEU A 87 2.29 -5.70 2.77
N ASP A 88 3.06 -6.64 3.28
CA ASP A 88 4.40 -6.92 2.81
C ASP A 88 4.37 -7.50 1.38
N ALA A 89 5.27 -6.99 0.52
CA ALA A 89 5.41 -7.43 -0.87
C ALA A 89 5.85 -8.90 -1.01
N SER A 90 6.28 -9.55 0.08
CA SER A 90 6.65 -10.97 0.13
C SER A 90 5.48 -11.94 -0.05
N SER A 91 4.24 -11.45 -0.11
CA SER A 91 3.08 -12.30 -0.39
C SER A 91 2.92 -12.73 -1.87
N GLY A 92 3.77 -12.22 -2.78
CA GLY A 92 3.70 -12.48 -4.23
C GLY A 92 4.98 -13.01 -4.91
N THR A 93 6.03 -13.37 -4.16
CA THR A 93 7.28 -13.89 -4.76
C THR A 93 7.71 -15.20 -4.10
N ALA A 94 6.85 -16.22 -4.21
CA ALA A 94 7.30 -17.60 -4.14
C ALA A 94 7.56 -18.07 -5.59
N ALA A 95 8.84 -18.09 -5.96
CA ALA A 95 9.45 -18.87 -7.04
C ALA A 95 8.92 -18.65 -8.48
N SER A 96 9.74 -17.97 -9.30
CA SER A 96 10.01 -18.46 -10.65
C SER A 96 10.90 -19.69 -10.58
#